data_AF-A0A399ZIS7-F1
#
_entry.id   AF-A0A399ZIS7-F1
#
_cell.length_a   1.000
_cell.length_b   1.000
_cell.length_c   1.000
_cell.angle_alpha   90.00
_cell.angle_beta   90.00
_cell.angle_gamma   90.00
#
_symmetry.space_group_name_H-M   'P 1'
#
loop_
_entity.id
_entity.type
_entity.pdbx_description
1 polymer ?
#
loop_
_entity_poly.entity_id
_entity_poly.type
_entity_poly.pdbx_seq_one_letter_code
_entity_poly.pdbx_strand_id
1 'polypeptide(L)'
;MPYENATINVTQIGTASVSSVFEGIRAYMNPQTGELAIFQLDAHLKRFLQSIRLVRLECAYTLQDLHDAALALLRANQPATDVYLRPFAYAESRTFGSATSTRAQVILHVAAWESKLQSGAV
;
A
#
# COMPACT_ATOMS: atom_id res chain seq x y z
N MET A 1 3.38 11.29 -5.87
CA MET A 1 4.34 12.18 -5.18
C MET A 1 5.69 11.47 -5.18
N PRO A 2 6.79 12.17 -5.48
CA PRO A 2 8.15 11.62 -5.34
C PRO A 2 8.45 11.18 -3.90
N TYR A 3 9.32 10.21 -3.72
CA TYR A 3 9.60 9.59 -2.41
C TYR A 3 10.17 10.60 -1.41
N GLU A 4 11.11 11.43 -1.83
CA GLU A 4 11.79 12.45 -1.02
C GLU A 4 10.86 13.53 -0.45
N ASN A 5 9.70 13.71 -1.08
CA ASN A 5 8.69 14.70 -0.65
C ASN A 5 7.64 14.09 0.29
N ALA A 6 7.68 12.78 0.52
CA ALA A 6 6.75 12.11 1.42
C ALA A 6 7.08 12.44 2.88
N THR A 7 6.25 13.30 3.48
CA THR A 7 6.39 13.70 4.88
C THR A 7 5.20 13.23 5.71
N ILE A 8 5.45 12.92 6.98
CA ILE A 8 4.42 12.68 7.99
C ILE A 8 4.69 13.59 9.19
N ASN A 9 3.66 14.02 9.90
CA ASN A 9 3.86 14.78 11.13
C ASN A 9 4.40 13.87 12.24
N VAL A 10 5.33 14.38 13.05
CA VAL A 10 5.95 13.64 14.17
C VAL A 10 4.93 13.07 15.16
N THR A 11 3.76 13.70 15.33
CA THR A 11 2.69 13.20 16.20
C THR A 11 2.06 11.89 15.69
N GLN A 12 2.15 11.63 14.39
CA GLN A 12 1.59 10.45 13.73
C GLN A 12 2.47 9.20 13.87
N ILE A 13 3.74 9.34 14.29
CA ILE A 13 4.68 8.22 14.34
C ILE A 13 4.14 7.08 15.21
N GLY A 14 3.56 7.39 16.37
CA GLY A 14 3.00 6.38 17.27
C GLY A 14 1.87 5.57 16.63
N THR A 15 0.89 6.25 16.02
CA THR A 15 -0.24 5.57 15.36
C THR A 15 0.18 4.85 14.09
N ALA A 16 1.09 5.42 13.31
CA ALA A 16 1.66 4.76 12.14
C ALA A 16 2.46 3.50 12.52
N SER A 17 3.27 3.53 13.57
CA SER A 17 4.11 2.38 13.92
C SER A 17 3.40 1.28 14.70
N VAL A 18 2.37 1.60 15.49
CA VAL A 18 1.73 0.64 16.41
C VAL A 18 0.30 0.29 16.02
N SER A 19 -0.49 1.27 15.58
CA SER A 19 -1.93 1.12 15.31
C SER A 19 -2.22 1.34 13.82
N SER A 20 -1.63 0.48 13.00
CA SER A 20 -1.72 0.54 11.55
C SER A 20 -2.16 -0.78 10.93
N VAL A 21 -2.65 -0.70 9.70
CA VAL A 21 -3.05 -1.81 8.84
C VAL A 21 -2.22 -1.71 7.58
N PHE A 22 -1.77 -2.85 7.06
CA PHE A 22 -1.01 -2.88 5.81
C PHE A 22 -1.44 -4.07 4.95
N GLU A 23 -1.12 -3.98 3.67
CA GLU A 23 -1.21 -5.08 2.71
C GLU A 23 0.11 -5.27 1.98
N GLY A 24 0.26 -6.45 1.38
CA GLY A 24 1.43 -6.82 0.61
C GLY A 24 1.03 -7.42 -0.72
N ILE A 25 1.15 -6.64 -1.80
CA ILE A 25 0.65 -7.02 -3.11
C ILE A 25 1.84 -7.15 -4.06
N ARG A 26 1.95 -8.31 -4.71
CA ARG A 26 3.00 -8.59 -5.69
C ARG A 26 2.49 -8.26 -7.10
N ALA A 27 3.35 -7.62 -7.88
CA ALA A 27 3.20 -7.57 -9.32
C ALA A 27 4.50 -8.00 -9.99
N TYR A 28 4.36 -8.78 -11.05
CA TYR A 28 5.47 -9.48 -11.69
C TYR A 28 5.66 -8.95 -13.10
N MET A 29 6.91 -8.66 -13.44
CA MET A 29 7.30 -8.26 -14.78
C MET A 29 7.37 -9.51 -15.66
N ASN A 30 6.64 -9.49 -16.77
CA ASN A 30 6.77 -10.51 -17.80
C ASN A 30 8.00 -10.20 -18.66
N PRO A 31 9.05 -11.05 -18.64
CA PRO A 31 10.29 -10.77 -19.37
C PRO A 31 10.13 -10.87 -20.90
N GLN A 32 9.10 -11.54 -21.40
CA GLN A 32 8.83 -11.66 -22.83
C GLN A 32 8.03 -10.48 -23.39
N THR A 33 7.04 -9.97 -22.65
CA THR A 33 6.15 -8.90 -23.12
C THR A 33 6.50 -7.52 -22.56
N GLY A 34 7.25 -7.45 -21.46
CA GLY A 34 7.49 -6.21 -20.72
C GLY A 34 6.26 -5.70 -19.97
N GLU A 35 5.22 -6.52 -19.83
CA GLU A 35 3.99 -6.15 -19.12
C GLU A 35 4.08 -6.53 -17.64
N LEU A 36 3.53 -5.67 -16.79
CA LEU A 36 3.43 -5.91 -15.35
C LEU A 36 2.07 -6.54 -15.00
N ALA A 37 2.10 -7.76 -14.45
CA ALA A 37 0.89 -8.48 -14.01
C ALA A 37 0.75 -8.42 -12.48
N ILE A 38 -0.37 -7.87 -11.98
CA ILE A 38 -0.65 -7.78 -10.53
C ILE A 38 -1.46 -9.01 -10.11
N PHE A 39 -1.02 -9.69 -9.06
CA PHE A 39 -1.74 -10.85 -8.55
C PHE A 39 -2.90 -10.45 -7.63
N GLN A 40 -4.13 -10.80 -8.03
CA GLN A 40 -5.34 -10.72 -7.18
C GLN A 40 -5.59 -9.36 -6.51
N LEU A 41 -5.38 -8.25 -7.23
CA LEU A 41 -5.47 -6.88 -6.68
C LEU A 41 -6.75 -6.64 -5.87
N ASP A 42 -7.91 -6.98 -6.41
CA ASP A 42 -9.21 -6.78 -5.74
C ASP A 42 -9.33 -7.55 -4.44
N ALA A 43 -8.82 -8.78 -4.39
CA ALA A 43 -8.87 -9.60 -3.18
C ALA A 43 -8.01 -8.98 -2.07
N HIS A 44 -6.82 -8.50 -2.41
CA HIS A 44 -5.95 -7.78 -1.48
C HIS A 44 -6.59 -6.49 -0.96
N LEU A 45 -7.14 -5.66 -1.85
CA LEU A 45 -7.77 -4.39 -1.44
C LEU A 45 -9.05 -4.59 -0.63
N LYS A 46 -9.85 -5.63 -0.92
CA LYS A 46 -10.98 -6.03 -0.09
C LYS A 46 -10.52 -6.41 1.32
N ARG A 47 -9.46 -7.22 1.43
CA ARG A 47 -8.89 -7.60 2.73
C ARG A 47 -8.33 -6.40 3.48
N PHE A 48 -7.67 -5.46 2.79
CA PHE A 48 -7.19 -4.22 3.38
C PHE A 48 -8.33 -3.40 4.02
N LEU A 49 -9.42 -3.17 3.29
CA LEU A 49 -10.59 -2.44 3.80
C LEU A 49 -11.27 -3.16 4.97
N GLN A 50 -11.34 -4.50 4.92
CA GLN A 50 -11.86 -5.30 6.02
C GLN A 50 -10.98 -5.17 7.27
N SER A 51 -9.66 -5.22 7.11
CA SER A 51 -8.70 -5.07 8.22
C SER A 51 -8.78 -3.67 8.85
N ILE A 52 -8.94 -2.61 8.05
CA ILE A 52 -9.18 -1.24 8.55
C ILE A 52 -10.42 -1.21 9.46
N ARG A 53 -11.52 -1.84 9.03
CA ARG A 53 -12.75 -1.91 9.83
C ARG A 53 -12.57 -2.73 11.11
N LEU A 54 -11.82 -3.83 11.04
CA LEU A 54 -11.59 -4.71 12.20
C LEU A 54 -10.89 -3.98 13.35
N VAL A 55 -9.97 -3.08 13.03
CA VAL A 55 -9.27 -2.23 14.02
C VAL A 55 -10.02 -0.94 14.34
N ARG A 56 -11.30 -0.84 13.96
CA ARG A 56 -12.20 0.30 14.23
C ARG A 56 -11.74 1.63 13.60
N LEU A 57 -11.05 1.55 12.47
CA LEU A 57 -10.75 2.72 11.65
C LEU A 57 -11.76 2.87 10.51
N GLU A 58 -11.88 4.08 10.01
CA GLU A 58 -12.80 4.47 8.95
C GLU A 58 -12.03 4.92 7.71
N CYS A 59 -12.16 4.17 6.61
CA CYS A 59 -11.58 4.54 5.32
C CYS A 59 -12.57 5.41 4.54
N ALA A 60 -12.10 6.57 4.06
CA ALA A 60 -12.88 7.44 3.19
C ALA A 60 -12.90 6.98 1.71
N TYR A 61 -12.07 6.00 1.36
CA TYR A 61 -11.91 5.50 -0.01
C TYR A 61 -12.65 4.18 -0.20
N THR A 62 -13.27 4.03 -1.37
CA THR A 62 -13.90 2.80 -1.81
C THR A 62 -12.87 1.81 -2.35
N LEU A 63 -13.31 0.57 -2.59
CA LEU A 63 -12.49 -0.44 -3.28
C LEU A 63 -12.03 0.07 -4.66
N GLN A 64 -12.93 0.71 -5.39
CA GLN A 64 -12.65 1.22 -6.74
C GLN A 64 -11.62 2.35 -6.69
N ASP A 65 -11.75 3.29 -5.74
CA ASP A 65 -10.77 4.38 -5.58
C ASP A 65 -9.36 3.84 -5.34
N LEU A 66 -9.23 2.82 -4.47
CA LEU A 66 -7.94 2.20 -4.17
C LEU A 66 -7.39 1.40 -5.35
N HIS A 67 -8.27 0.72 -6.10
CA HIS A 67 -7.89 -0.01 -7.31
C HIS A 67 -7.31 0.94 -8.35
N ASP A 68 -8.05 2.00 -8.68
CA ASP A 68 -7.65 2.97 -9.69
C ASP A 68 -6.38 3.72 -9.28
N ALA A 69 -6.26 4.10 -7.99
CA ALA A 69 -5.06 4.71 -7.46
C ALA A 69 -3.84 3.78 -7.53
N ALA A 70 -3.99 2.48 -7.26
CA ALA A 70 -2.92 1.51 -7.38
C ALA A 70 -2.42 1.39 -8.82
N LEU A 71 -3.33 1.29 -9.80
CA LEU A 71 -2.97 1.24 -11.21
C LEU A 71 -2.32 2.53 -11.69
N ALA A 72 -2.87 3.69 -11.29
CA ALA A 72 -2.31 4.99 -11.62
C ALA A 72 -0.88 5.15 -11.06
N LEU A 73 -0.65 4.72 -9.81
CA LEU A 73 0.66 4.74 -9.18
C LEU A 73 1.67 3.89 -9.95
N LEU A 74 1.30 2.67 -10.32
CA LEU A 74 2.18 1.77 -11.08
C LEU A 74 2.52 2.34 -12.46
N ARG A 75 1.52 2.85 -13.19
CA ARG A 75 1.72 3.49 -14.50
C ARG A 75 2.63 4.71 -14.42
N ALA A 76 2.50 5.52 -13.37
CA ALA A 76 3.33 6.71 -13.17
C ALA A 76 4.80 6.36 -12.85
N ASN A 77 5.06 5.21 -12.24
CA ASN A 77 6.41 4.78 -11.87
C ASN A 77 7.13 3.95 -12.94
N GLN A 78 6.40 3.44 -13.95
CA GLN A 78 6.97 2.68 -15.09
C GLN A 78 8.00 1.63 -14.68
N PRO A 79 7.63 0.67 -13.80
CA PRO A 79 8.59 -0.29 -13.27
C PRO A 79 9.16 -1.18 -14.38
N ALA A 80 10.46 -1.46 -14.30
CA ALA A 80 11.17 -2.35 -15.20
C ALA A 80 11.37 -3.77 -14.63
N THR A 81 11.02 -3.98 -13.36
CA THR A 81 11.19 -5.24 -12.64
C THR A 81 9.93 -5.57 -11.84
N ASP A 82 9.92 -6.74 -11.21
CA ASP A 82 8.92 -7.10 -10.22
C ASP A 82 8.79 -6.00 -9.15
N VAL A 83 7.58 -5.77 -8.67
CA VAL A 83 7.30 -4.75 -7.66
C VAL A 83 6.48 -5.28 -6.50
N TYR A 84 6.64 -4.59 -5.38
CA TYR A 84 5.82 -4.74 -4.19
C TYR A 84 5.01 -3.47 -3.98
N LEU A 85 3.69 -3.58 -4.15
CA LEU A 85 2.72 -2.55 -3.81
C LEU A 85 2.26 -2.77 -2.37
N ARG A 86 2.43 -1.73 -1.55
CA ARG A 86 2.13 -1.73 -0.11
C ARG A 86 1.09 -0.66 0.21
N PRO A 87 -0.20 -1.02 0.23
CA PRO A 87 -1.21 -0.22 0.90
C PRO A 87 -0.93 -0.18 2.41
N PHE A 88 -1.10 1.00 3.01
CA PHE A 88 -0.84 1.23 4.42
C PHE A 88 -1.85 2.23 4.97
N ALA A 89 -2.45 1.94 6.13
CA ALA A 89 -3.43 2.78 6.79
C ALA A 89 -3.11 2.96 8.27
N TYR A 90 -3.31 4.17 8.79
CA TYR A 90 -3.10 4.49 10.20
C TYR A 90 -4.07 5.59 10.67
N ALA A 91 -4.30 5.68 11.98
CA ALA A 91 -5.19 6.68 12.57
C ALA A 91 -4.52 8.07 12.65
N GLU A 92 -5.30 9.13 12.45
CA GLU A 92 -4.82 10.50 12.67
C GLU A 92 -4.59 10.79 14.16
N SER A 93 -3.41 11.33 14.47
CA SER A 93 -2.93 11.63 15.81
C SER A 93 -2.47 13.08 15.95
N ARG A 94 -3.19 13.91 16.70
CA ARG A 94 -2.74 15.28 17.04
C ARG A 94 -1.86 15.33 18.30
N THR A 95 -1.82 14.23 19.04
CA THR A 95 -0.94 14.02 20.20
C THR A 95 -0.08 12.79 19.96
N PHE A 96 1.06 12.68 20.65
CA PHE A 96 1.93 11.51 20.49
C PHE A 96 1.31 10.28 21.15
N GLY A 97 1.26 9.16 20.42
CA GLY A 97 0.89 7.85 20.99
C GLY A 97 -0.60 7.64 21.25
N SER A 98 -1.48 8.56 20.84
CA SER A 98 -2.93 8.41 21.01
C SER A 98 -3.70 8.91 19.80
N ALA A 99 -4.50 8.03 19.20
CA ALA A 99 -5.36 8.38 18.09
C ALA A 99 -6.38 9.44 18.51
N THR A 100 -6.44 10.53 17.75
CA THR A 100 -7.40 11.63 17.98
C THR A 100 -8.64 11.52 17.09
N SER A 101 -8.64 10.57 16.16
CA SER A 101 -9.71 10.32 15.19
C SER A 101 -9.70 8.85 14.77
N THR A 102 -10.87 8.32 14.41
CA THR A 102 -11.01 7.00 13.78
C THR A 102 -10.74 7.03 12.28
N ARG A 103 -10.61 8.22 11.67
CA ARG A 103 -10.34 8.37 10.24
C ARG A 103 -8.96 7.80 9.91
N ALA A 104 -8.94 6.85 8.98
CA ALA A 104 -7.71 6.28 8.44
C ALA A 104 -7.07 7.24 7.42
N GLN A 105 -5.80 7.56 7.65
CA GLN A 105 -4.90 8.06 6.61
C GLN A 105 -4.40 6.87 5.81
N VAL A 106 -4.55 6.89 4.48
CA VAL A 106 -4.17 5.79 3.59
C VAL A 106 -3.04 6.24 2.67
N ILE A 107 -2.01 5.41 2.57
CA ILE A 107 -0.85 5.58 1.70
C ILE A 107 -0.74 4.36 0.80
N LEU A 108 -0.47 4.59 -0.49
CA LEU A 108 -0.02 3.55 -1.41
C LEU A 108 1.44 3.79 -1.74
N HIS A 109 2.27 2.78 -1.50
CA HIS A 109 3.70 2.83 -1.80
C HIS A 109 4.06 1.68 -2.73
N VAL A 110 4.91 1.94 -3.73
CA VAL A 110 5.47 0.91 -4.60
C VAL A 110 6.99 0.94 -4.49
N ALA A 111 7.60 -0.23 -4.46
CA ALA A 111 9.04 -0.38 -4.57
C ALA A 111 9.39 -1.56 -5.49
N ALA A 112 10.54 -1.47 -6.15
CA ALA A 112 11.13 -2.61 -6.84
C ALA A 112 11.40 -3.73 -5.83
N TRP A 113 11.04 -4.95 -6.21
CA TRP A 113 11.29 -6.14 -5.41
C TRP A 113 11.42 -7.37 -6.31
N GLU A 114 12.66 -7.74 -6.60
CA GLU A 114 12.96 -8.92 -7.39
C GLU A 114 12.47 -10.21 -6.71
N SER A 115 11.65 -10.98 -7.43
CA SER A 115 11.22 -12.29 -6.96
C SER A 115 12.31 -13.34 -7.14
N LYS A 116 12.52 -14.18 -6.13
CA LYS A 116 13.35 -15.39 -6.25
C LYS A 116 12.64 -16.54 -6.98
N LEU A 117 11.34 -16.39 -7.30
CA LEU A 117 10.60 -17.42 -8.03
C LEU A 117 11.05 -17.56 -9.50
N GLN A 118 11.69 -16.52 -10.06
CA GLN A 118 12.20 -16.56 -11.43
C GLN A 118 13.59 -17.23 -11.55
N SER A 119 14.29 -17.53 -10.44
CA SER A 119 15.67 -18.05 -10.49
C SER A 119 15.79 -19.57 -10.63
N GLY A 120 14.68 -20.32 -10.65
CA GLY A 120 14.70 -21.78 -10.87
C GLY A 120 15.54 -22.59 -9.86
N ALA A 121 15.96 -21.98 -8.76
CA ALA A 121 16.73 -22.67 -7.72
C ALA A 121 15.76 -23.40 -6.79
N VAL A 122 15.52 -24.67 -7.12
CA VAL A 122 15.16 -25.71 -6.14
C VAL A 122 16.44 -26.16 -5.45
#